data_AF-A0AAD5FWF0-F1
#
_entry.id   AF-A0AAD5FWF0-F1
#
_cell.length_a   1.000
_cell.length_b   1.000
_cell.length_c   1.000
_cell.angle_alpha   90.00
_cell.angle_beta   90.00
_cell.angle_gamma   90.00
#
_symmetry.space_group_name_H-M   'P 1'
#
loop_
_entity.id
_entity.type
_entity.pdbx_description
1 polymer ?
#
loop_
_entity_poly.entity_id
_entity_poly.type
_entity_poly.pdbx_seq_one_letter_code
_entity_poly.pdbx_strand_id
1 'polypeptide(L)'
;MAFIVELWESIFTPGTTPALIKATHASFILLLASLATLIYLTKSIHFVNLLVIAVLLYGTVVWFINELQQVKLKDNEELNAKKGEEVTGKQSVMSFANAFQKIIDQPKKFDSVLFQDENVVIIKDMYPKSIRHLLVIPRHPDVTHKHPLDVFNTNYKEHTGEELYDMVGEYVEKAKDLIANNLAAKLGIAEAAEIQELRNKFIKAGVHSIPSLNNLHIHVMTQDFHSPRLKNKKHYNSFTTEFFVNFESLNPLYNEAYNRLNNRYDNGFDSGSEASSTSSQDDDQPEFVKHTRSVAVLEDIIKSTPLKCSICSKTFANSMVRLKEHLSEEFKIKFEALGNPEKITINDF
;
A
#
# COMPACT_ATOMS: atom_id res chain seq x y z
N MET A 1 -43.52 5.82 21.51
CA MET A 1 -42.63 6.83 20.91
C MET A 1 -41.15 6.45 21.00
N ALA A 2 -40.67 5.87 22.12
CA ALA A 2 -39.26 5.47 22.27
C ALA A 2 -38.71 4.53 21.17
N PHE A 3 -39.41 3.44 20.82
CA PHE A 3 -38.91 2.49 19.81
C PHE A 3 -38.74 3.09 18.40
N ILE A 4 -39.64 3.99 17.98
CA ILE A 4 -39.54 4.63 16.66
C ILE A 4 -38.34 5.59 16.61
N VAL A 5 -38.07 6.29 17.71
CA VAL A 5 -36.89 7.15 17.84
C VAL A 5 -35.62 6.32 17.86
N GLU A 6 -35.56 5.25 18.66
CA GLU A 6 -34.43 4.32 18.70
C GLU A 6 -34.18 3.66 17.34
N LEU A 7 -35.24 3.28 16.62
CA LEU A 7 -35.14 2.71 15.28
C LEU A 7 -34.62 3.74 14.26
N TRP A 8 -35.05 5.00 14.38
CA TRP A 8 -34.59 6.09 13.52
C TRP A 8 -33.10 6.40 13.74
N GLU A 9 -32.69 6.53 15.01
CA GLU A 9 -31.29 6.74 15.37
C GLU A 9 -30.42 5.56 14.95
N SER A 10 -30.94 4.34 15.03
CA SER A 10 -30.24 3.11 14.65
C SER A 10 -29.80 3.06 13.19
N ILE A 11 -30.46 3.79 12.28
CA ILE A 11 -30.11 3.85 10.86
C ILE A 11 -28.77 4.57 10.66
N PHE A 12 -28.47 5.55 11.51
CA PHE A 12 -27.25 6.36 11.44
C PHE A 12 -26.11 5.81 12.32
N THR A 13 -26.39 4.82 13.17
CA THR A 13 -25.36 4.15 13.97
C THR A 13 -24.79 2.94 13.23
N PRO A 14 -23.46 2.79 13.14
CA PRO A 14 -22.87 1.64 12.46
C PRO A 14 -23.08 0.33 13.25
N GLY A 15 -23.71 -0.63 12.59
CA GLY A 15 -23.81 -2.03 13.02
C GLY A 15 -25.20 -2.45 13.50
N THR A 16 -25.29 -3.63 14.11
CA THR A 16 -26.54 -4.29 14.47
C THR A 16 -27.09 -3.80 15.81
N THR A 17 -27.83 -2.69 15.82
CA THR A 17 -28.50 -2.23 17.04
C THR A 17 -29.67 -3.15 17.44
N PRO A 18 -30.02 -3.24 18.73
CA PRO A 18 -31.15 -4.05 19.18
C PRO A 18 -32.49 -3.63 18.55
N ALA A 19 -32.70 -2.33 18.29
CA ALA A 19 -33.91 -1.82 17.66
C ALA A 19 -34.03 -2.26 16.20
N LEU A 20 -32.93 -2.21 15.45
CA LEU A 20 -32.87 -2.66 14.06
C LEU A 20 -33.14 -4.17 13.95
N ILE A 21 -32.54 -4.99 14.83
CA ILE A 21 -32.75 -6.44 14.85
C ILE A 21 -34.23 -6.78 15.14
N LYS A 22 -34.84 -6.14 16.14
CA LYS A 22 -36.26 -6.31 16.46
C LYS A 22 -37.15 -5.96 15.27
N ALA A 23 -36.88 -4.86 14.58
CA ALA A 23 -37.61 -4.45 13.39
C ALA A 23 -37.46 -5.46 12.23
N THR A 24 -36.27 -6.03 12.04
CA THR A 24 -36.02 -7.07 11.03
C THR A 24 -36.87 -8.31 11.29
N HIS A 25 -36.85 -8.86 12.52
CA HIS A 25 -37.66 -10.04 12.87
C HIS A 25 -39.16 -9.77 12.71
N ALA A 26 -39.65 -8.63 13.19
CA ALA A 26 -41.05 -8.25 13.06
C ALA A 26 -41.49 -8.16 11.59
N SER A 27 -40.66 -7.57 10.72
CA SER A 27 -40.96 -7.44 9.28
C SER A 27 -41.04 -8.80 8.59
N PHE A 28 -40.12 -9.72 8.88
CA PHE A 28 -40.16 -11.08 8.30
C PHE A 28 -41.36 -11.87 8.82
N ILE A 29 -41.70 -11.78 10.10
CA ILE A 29 -42.89 -12.46 10.66
C ILE A 29 -44.17 -11.97 9.97
N LEU A 30 -44.32 -10.65 9.79
CA LEU A 30 -45.47 -10.07 9.10
C LEU A 30 -45.53 -10.48 7.63
N LEU A 31 -44.39 -10.53 6.94
CA LEU A 31 -44.30 -11.00 5.56
C LEU A 31 -44.74 -12.47 5.44
N LEU A 32 -44.23 -13.35 6.31
CA LEU A 32 -44.57 -14.78 6.30
C LEU A 32 -46.05 -15.01 6.63
N ALA A 33 -46.61 -14.26 7.60
CA ALA A 33 -48.03 -14.32 7.94
C ALA A 33 -48.92 -13.83 6.78
N SER A 34 -48.51 -12.75 6.10
CA SER A 34 -49.20 -12.23 4.92
C SER A 34 -49.19 -13.24 3.77
N LEU A 35 -48.03 -13.84 3.46
CA LEU A 35 -47.91 -14.86 2.42
C LEU A 35 -48.70 -16.12 2.76
N ALA A 36 -48.67 -16.58 4.00
CA ALA A 36 -49.48 -17.72 4.45
C ALA A 36 -50.98 -17.46 4.30
N THR A 37 -51.44 -16.24 4.62
CA THR A 37 -52.83 -15.82 4.45
C THR A 37 -53.23 -15.81 2.97
N LEU A 38 -52.37 -15.27 2.09
CA LEU A 38 -52.60 -15.25 0.65
C LEU A 38 -52.62 -16.66 0.04
N ILE A 39 -51.75 -17.57 0.48
CA ILE A 39 -51.79 -18.98 0.07
C ILE A 39 -53.13 -19.62 0.49
N TYR A 40 -53.58 -19.36 1.72
CA TYR A 40 -54.82 -19.92 2.23
C TYR A 40 -56.03 -19.48 1.39
N LEU A 41 -56.12 -18.19 1.06
CA LEU A 41 -57.23 -17.58 0.33
C LEU A 41 -57.20 -17.90 -1.18
N THR A 42 -56.03 -17.90 -1.81
CA THR A 42 -55.92 -17.96 -3.28
C THR A 42 -55.53 -19.34 -3.82
N LYS A 43 -54.96 -20.21 -2.98
CA LYS A 43 -54.39 -21.51 -3.38
C LYS A 43 -53.36 -21.43 -4.52
N SER A 44 -52.75 -20.25 -4.73
CA SER A 44 -51.80 -20.03 -5.83
C SER A 44 -50.42 -20.57 -5.50
N ILE A 45 -49.85 -21.33 -6.45
CA ILE A 45 -48.48 -21.86 -6.37
C ILE A 45 -47.42 -20.75 -6.34
N HIS A 46 -47.74 -19.56 -6.89
CA HIS A 46 -46.81 -18.43 -6.89
C HIS A 46 -46.51 -17.95 -5.47
N PHE A 47 -47.52 -17.87 -4.60
CA PHE A 47 -47.31 -17.49 -3.20
C PHE A 47 -46.59 -18.56 -2.40
N VAL A 48 -46.74 -19.84 -2.77
CA VAL A 48 -45.95 -20.94 -2.17
C VAL A 48 -44.46 -20.76 -2.48
N ASN A 49 -44.11 -20.46 -3.74
CA ASN A 49 -42.72 -20.21 -4.13
C ASN A 49 -42.14 -18.96 -3.43
N LEU A 50 -42.92 -17.88 -3.32
CA LEU A 50 -42.52 -16.68 -2.59
C LEU A 50 -42.33 -16.95 -1.10
N LEU A 51 -43.17 -17.78 -0.48
CA LEU A 51 -43.02 -18.18 0.93
C LEU A 51 -41.71 -18.96 1.14
N VAL A 52 -41.37 -19.90 0.25
CA VAL A 52 -40.12 -20.67 0.34
C VAL A 52 -38.91 -19.72 0.27
N ILE A 53 -38.89 -18.80 -0.70
CA ILE A 53 -37.79 -17.83 -0.84
C ILE A 53 -37.72 -16.91 0.40
N ALA A 54 -38.85 -16.46 0.93
CA ALA A 54 -38.89 -15.61 2.12
C ALA A 54 -38.36 -16.32 3.38
N VAL A 55 -38.67 -17.60 3.56
CA VAL A 55 -38.14 -18.41 4.67
C VAL A 55 -36.63 -18.60 4.55
N LEU A 56 -36.13 -18.90 3.35
CA LEU A 56 -34.68 -19.04 3.11
C LEU A 56 -33.94 -17.73 3.37
N LEU A 57 -34.47 -16.61 2.87
CA LEU A 57 -33.91 -15.29 3.12
C LEU A 57 -33.93 -14.93 4.62
N TYR A 58 -35.00 -15.26 5.33
CA TYR A 58 -35.07 -15.01 6.77
C TYR A 58 -33.99 -15.82 7.51
N GLY A 59 -33.80 -17.09 7.15
CA GLY A 59 -32.76 -17.93 7.71
C GLY A 59 -31.34 -17.38 7.49
N THR A 60 -31.02 -16.90 6.29
CA THR A 60 -29.69 -16.33 5.99
C THR A 60 -29.45 -15.01 6.72
N VAL A 61 -30.47 -14.16 6.85
CA VAL A 61 -30.38 -12.90 7.62
C VAL A 61 -30.19 -13.18 9.11
N VAL A 62 -30.93 -14.13 9.69
CA VAL A 62 -30.77 -14.51 11.11
C VAL A 62 -29.37 -15.08 11.37
N TRP A 63 -28.89 -15.96 10.48
CA TRP A 63 -27.52 -16.46 10.55
C TRP A 63 -26.49 -15.32 10.49
N PHE A 64 -26.64 -14.38 9.56
CA PHE A 64 -25.75 -13.24 9.39
C PHE A 64 -25.73 -12.30 10.61
N ILE A 65 -26.90 -12.03 11.21
CA ILE A 65 -27.00 -11.22 12.44
C ILE A 65 -26.26 -11.92 13.59
N ASN A 66 -26.43 -13.23 13.74
CA ASN A 66 -25.74 -14.02 14.75
C ASN A 66 -24.22 -14.01 14.55
N GLU A 67 -23.76 -14.15 13.30
CA GLU A 67 -22.34 -14.06 12.94
C GLU A 67 -21.76 -12.68 13.28
N LEU A 68 -22.46 -11.59 12.94
CA LEU A 68 -22.04 -10.23 13.27
C LEU A 68 -21.98 -9.98 14.78
N GLN A 69 -22.87 -10.58 15.57
CA GLN A 69 -22.84 -10.47 17.03
C GLN A 69 -21.66 -11.21 17.65
N GLN A 70 -21.27 -12.37 17.11
CA GLN A 70 -20.08 -13.09 17.57
C GLN A 70 -18.78 -12.33 17.29
N VAL A 71 -18.73 -11.54 16.22
CA VAL A 71 -17.57 -10.70 15.90
C VAL A 71 -17.50 -9.46 16.80
N LYS A 72 -18.64 -8.91 17.25
CA LYS A 72 -18.69 -7.76 18.17
C LYS A 72 -18.41 -8.09 19.64
N LEU A 73 -18.52 -9.35 20.06
CA LEU A 73 -18.29 -9.77 21.46
C LEU A 73 -16.80 -9.94 21.84
N LYS A 74 -15.86 -9.66 20.94
CA LYS A 74 -14.46 -9.41 21.33
C LYS A 74 -14.29 -7.93 21.61
N ASP A 75 -14.89 -7.47 22.72
CA ASP A 75 -14.74 -6.09 23.15
C ASP A 75 -13.25 -5.78 23.44
N ASN A 76 -12.84 -4.57 23.08
CA ASN A 76 -11.45 -4.08 23.17
C ASN A 76 -10.85 -4.18 24.58
N GLU A 77 -11.65 -4.39 25.62
CA GLU A 77 -11.20 -4.64 26.98
C GLU A 77 -10.63 -6.05 27.19
N GLU A 78 -11.20 -7.10 26.56
CA GLU A 78 -10.60 -8.45 26.59
C GLU A 78 -9.32 -8.52 25.73
N LEU A 79 -9.25 -7.76 24.64
CA LEU A 79 -8.03 -7.64 23.81
C LEU A 79 -6.89 -6.90 24.53
N ASN A 80 -7.20 -6.06 25.52
CA ASN A 80 -6.21 -5.38 26.34
C ASN A 80 -5.86 -6.18 27.60
N ALA A 81 -6.80 -6.92 28.20
CA ALA A 81 -6.53 -7.79 29.34
C ALA A 81 -5.76 -9.06 28.96
N LYS A 82 -6.08 -9.71 27.82
CA LYS A 82 -5.35 -10.91 27.35
C LYS A 82 -3.95 -10.61 26.78
N LYS A 83 -3.67 -9.35 26.40
CA LYS A 83 -2.31 -8.89 26.07
C LYS A 83 -1.35 -8.93 27.26
N GLY A 84 -1.85 -9.01 28.49
CA GLY A 84 -1.03 -9.07 29.70
C GLY A 84 -0.59 -10.47 30.13
N GLU A 85 -1.29 -11.55 29.73
CA GLU A 85 -1.08 -12.89 30.33
C GLU A 85 -0.83 -14.05 29.35
N GLU A 86 -1.12 -13.93 28.04
CA GLU A 86 -0.77 -14.99 27.07
C GLU A 86 0.65 -14.82 26.47
N VAL A 87 1.64 -14.68 27.35
CA VAL A 87 3.02 -15.08 27.03
C VAL A 87 3.15 -16.54 27.42
N THR A 88 2.62 -17.45 26.59
CA THR A 88 3.13 -18.82 26.38
C THR A 88 2.21 -19.58 25.41
N GLY A 89 2.76 -20.05 24.28
CA GLY A 89 2.15 -21.19 23.56
C GLY A 89 1.49 -20.94 22.20
N LYS A 90 2.28 -20.50 21.20
CA LYS A 90 2.40 -21.15 19.88
C LYS A 90 1.12 -21.53 19.08
N GLN A 91 0.61 -20.61 18.26
CA GLN A 91 0.45 -20.77 16.80
C GLN A 91 0.02 -19.43 16.17
N SER A 92 0.96 -18.73 15.52
CA SER A 92 0.70 -17.44 14.90
C SER A 92 -0.09 -17.61 13.59
N VAL A 93 -1.33 -17.13 13.58
CA VAL A 93 -1.98 -16.68 12.35
C VAL A 93 -1.14 -15.50 11.86
N MET A 94 -0.29 -15.73 10.85
CA MET A 94 0.56 -14.69 10.27
C MET A 94 -0.30 -13.53 9.76
N SER A 95 -0.14 -12.35 10.35
CA SER A 95 -0.61 -11.11 9.74
C SER A 95 0.09 -10.92 8.40
N PHE A 96 -0.66 -10.61 7.34
CA PHE A 96 -0.10 -10.26 6.03
C PHE A 96 0.93 -9.13 6.13
N ALA A 97 0.78 -8.24 7.11
CA ALA A 97 1.72 -7.15 7.36
C ALA A 97 3.16 -7.62 7.67
N ASN A 98 3.33 -8.86 8.16
CA ASN A 98 4.63 -9.46 8.49
C ASN A 98 5.10 -10.46 7.41
N ALA A 99 4.62 -10.32 6.17
CA ALA A 99 4.92 -11.27 5.09
C ALA A 99 6.44 -11.43 4.82
N PHE A 100 7.22 -10.36 4.98
CA PHE A 100 8.66 -10.40 4.69
C PHE A 100 9.52 -10.96 5.82
N GLN A 101 9.02 -11.02 7.06
CA GLN A 101 9.81 -11.53 8.18
C GLN A 101 10.34 -12.94 7.93
N LYS A 102 9.51 -13.83 7.36
CA LYS A 102 9.96 -15.19 7.00
C LYS A 102 11.07 -15.21 5.95
N ILE A 103 11.03 -14.27 5.00
CA ILE A 103 12.05 -14.15 3.96
C ILE A 103 13.34 -13.61 4.56
N ILE A 104 13.28 -12.65 5.49
CA ILE A 104 14.44 -12.11 6.20
C ILE A 104 15.10 -13.20 7.06
N ASP A 105 14.30 -14.02 7.75
CA ASP A 105 14.76 -15.07 8.64
C ASP A 105 15.37 -16.26 7.87
N GLN A 106 14.75 -16.65 6.75
CA GLN A 106 15.10 -17.87 6.00
C GLN A 106 15.16 -17.64 4.46
N PRO A 107 15.97 -16.68 3.99
CA PRO A 107 16.03 -16.26 2.58
C PRO A 107 16.32 -17.41 1.61
N LYS A 108 17.20 -18.35 1.99
CA LYS A 108 17.59 -19.52 1.16
C LYS A 108 16.42 -20.44 0.78
N LYS A 109 15.27 -20.33 1.45
CA LYS A 109 14.09 -21.17 1.18
C LYS A 109 13.17 -20.61 0.09
N PHE A 110 13.42 -19.40 -0.40
CA PHE A 110 12.51 -18.69 -1.29
C PHE A 110 13.14 -18.44 -2.65
N ASP A 111 12.56 -19.02 -3.70
CA ASP A 111 12.96 -18.80 -5.11
C ASP A 111 12.79 -17.35 -5.59
N SER A 112 12.10 -16.52 -4.80
CA SER A 112 11.96 -15.09 -5.04
C SER A 112 13.23 -14.30 -4.71
N VAL A 113 14.15 -14.86 -3.92
CA VAL A 113 15.38 -14.19 -3.49
C VAL A 113 16.43 -14.24 -4.60
N LEU A 114 16.90 -13.08 -5.03
CA LEU A 114 17.96 -12.95 -6.03
C LEU A 114 19.33 -12.70 -5.40
N PHE A 115 19.35 -12.03 -4.25
CA PHE A 115 20.55 -11.77 -3.48
C PHE A 115 20.24 -11.72 -1.99
N GLN A 116 21.20 -12.14 -1.18
CA GLN A 116 21.14 -12.02 0.26
C GLN A 116 22.55 -11.99 0.84
N ASP A 117 22.72 -11.18 1.87
CA ASP A 117 23.87 -11.20 2.77
C ASP A 117 23.40 -10.83 4.18
N GLU A 118 24.34 -10.52 5.08
CA GLU A 118 24.06 -10.18 6.47
C GLU A 118 23.20 -8.90 6.61
N ASN A 119 23.28 -7.97 5.66
CA ASN A 119 22.67 -6.65 5.75
C ASN A 119 21.29 -6.60 5.08
N VAL A 120 21.16 -7.17 3.87
CA VAL A 120 19.95 -7.03 3.05
C VAL A 120 19.52 -8.35 2.38
N VAL A 121 18.25 -8.40 1.99
CA VAL A 121 17.75 -9.35 1.00
C VAL A 121 17.16 -8.58 -0.18
N ILE A 122 17.50 -8.99 -1.41
CA ILE A 122 16.89 -8.48 -2.64
C ILE A 122 15.98 -9.55 -3.21
N ILE A 123 14.68 -9.23 -3.33
CA ILE A 123 13.67 -10.17 -3.81
C ILE A 123 12.87 -9.66 -5.00
N LYS A 124 12.33 -10.58 -5.79
CA LYS A 124 11.26 -10.31 -6.75
C LYS A 124 9.98 -9.95 -6.01
N ASP A 125 9.36 -8.82 -6.33
CA ASP A 125 8.02 -8.49 -5.85
C ASP A 125 7.02 -9.54 -6.37
N MET A 126 6.17 -10.09 -5.50
CA MET A 126 5.21 -11.15 -5.84
C MET A 126 4.00 -10.61 -6.64
N TYR A 127 3.78 -9.30 -6.62
CA TYR A 127 2.75 -8.55 -7.32
C TYR A 127 3.36 -7.39 -8.13
N PRO A 128 4.28 -7.66 -9.07
CA PRO A 128 5.08 -6.63 -9.75
C PRO A 128 4.20 -5.64 -10.49
N LYS A 129 4.46 -4.34 -10.35
CA LYS A 129 3.69 -3.27 -11.01
C LYS A 129 4.23 -2.84 -12.38
N SER A 130 5.33 -3.44 -12.80
CA SER A 130 6.06 -3.21 -14.06
C SER A 130 6.74 -4.51 -14.49
N ILE A 131 7.44 -4.54 -15.64
CA ILE A 131 8.14 -5.74 -16.11
C ILE A 131 9.22 -6.26 -15.13
N ARG A 132 9.88 -5.36 -14.41
CA ARG A 132 10.91 -5.69 -13.41
C ARG A 132 10.61 -4.90 -12.16
N HIS A 133 10.39 -5.61 -11.07
CA HIS A 133 10.07 -5.02 -9.78
C HIS A 133 10.74 -5.84 -8.67
N LEU A 134 11.78 -5.27 -8.11
CA LEU A 134 12.54 -5.80 -6.99
C LEU A 134 12.26 -5.02 -5.72
N LEU A 135 12.51 -5.67 -4.58
CA LEU A 135 12.47 -5.06 -3.26
C LEU A 135 13.82 -5.28 -2.59
N VAL A 136 14.47 -4.20 -2.14
CA VAL A 136 15.63 -4.24 -1.25
C VAL A 136 15.14 -4.12 0.18
N ILE A 137 15.42 -5.11 1.01
CA ILE A 137 14.87 -5.25 2.36
C ILE A 137 16.02 -5.35 3.37
N PRO A 138 16.27 -4.32 4.19
CA PRO A 138 17.22 -4.41 5.30
C PRO A 138 16.78 -5.46 6.33
N ARG A 139 17.74 -6.25 6.79
CA ARG A 139 17.52 -7.39 7.69
C ARG A 139 17.64 -7.04 9.17
N HIS A 140 18.39 -5.99 9.48
CA HIS A 140 18.68 -5.63 10.87
C HIS A 140 17.38 -5.33 11.64
N PRO A 141 17.15 -5.93 12.83
CA PRO A 141 15.89 -5.79 13.57
C PRO A 141 15.50 -4.34 13.91
N ASP A 142 16.50 -3.53 14.25
CA ASP A 142 16.30 -2.11 14.61
C ASP A 142 15.95 -1.25 13.40
N VAL A 143 16.29 -1.68 12.18
CA VAL A 143 16.10 -0.94 10.92
C VAL A 143 14.84 -1.41 10.21
N THR A 144 14.63 -2.72 10.11
CA THR A 144 13.60 -3.31 9.26
C THR A 144 12.18 -2.88 9.65
N HIS A 145 11.93 -2.48 10.90
CA HIS A 145 10.60 -2.02 11.34
C HIS A 145 10.46 -0.49 11.41
N LYS A 146 11.48 0.26 10.97
CA LYS A 146 11.44 1.72 10.98
C LYS A 146 10.58 2.26 9.86
N HIS A 147 9.95 3.40 10.12
CA HIS A 147 9.18 4.10 9.11
C HIS A 147 10.11 4.51 7.95
N PRO A 148 9.72 4.28 6.67
CA PRO A 148 10.61 4.50 5.52
C PRO A 148 11.16 5.93 5.40
N LEU A 149 10.40 6.92 5.85
CA LEU A 149 10.80 8.34 5.79
C LEU A 149 11.77 8.75 6.91
N ASP A 150 11.88 7.94 7.96
CA ASP A 150 12.64 8.27 9.17
C ASP A 150 13.90 7.40 9.30
N VAL A 151 13.97 6.31 8.52
CA VAL A 151 15.00 5.28 8.67
C VAL A 151 16.42 5.83 8.56
N PHE A 152 16.70 6.69 7.58
CA PHE A 152 18.04 7.27 7.36
C PHE A 152 18.27 8.55 8.17
N ASN A 153 17.24 9.08 8.82
CA ASN A 153 17.34 10.24 9.72
C ASN A 153 17.52 9.81 11.19
N THR A 154 17.61 8.50 11.44
CA THR A 154 17.75 7.92 12.79
C THR A 154 19.14 7.31 12.92
N ASN A 155 19.80 7.54 14.05
CA ASN A 155 21.02 6.82 14.40
C ASN A 155 20.70 5.51 15.12
N TYR A 156 21.45 4.47 14.80
CA TYR A 156 21.33 3.14 15.38
C TYR A 156 22.56 2.82 16.22
N LYS A 157 22.53 1.68 16.91
CA LYS A 157 23.65 1.25 17.77
C LYS A 157 24.93 0.99 16.99
N GLU A 158 24.82 0.47 15.77
CA GLU A 158 25.94 -0.02 14.97
C GLU A 158 26.32 0.91 13.81
N HIS A 159 25.44 1.86 13.45
CA HIS A 159 25.63 2.76 12.32
C HIS A 159 24.78 4.03 12.51
N THR A 160 25.29 5.14 12.01
CA THR A 160 24.54 6.37 11.82
C THR A 160 23.54 6.24 10.68
N GLY A 161 22.59 7.18 10.60
CA GLY A 161 21.63 7.23 9.50
C GLY A 161 22.28 7.43 8.11
N GLU A 162 23.39 8.17 8.07
CA GLU A 162 24.21 8.40 6.87
C GLU A 162 24.94 7.13 6.43
N GLU A 163 25.63 6.45 7.34
CA GLU A 163 26.29 5.16 7.04
C GLU A 163 25.27 4.10 6.57
N LEU A 164 24.08 4.10 7.16
CA LEU A 164 22.98 3.22 6.72
C LEU A 164 22.49 3.60 5.31
N TYR A 165 22.37 4.89 5.00
CA TYR A 165 21.97 5.38 3.69
C TYR A 165 22.94 4.95 2.60
N ASP A 166 24.24 5.15 2.84
CA ASP A 166 25.29 4.77 1.89
C ASP A 166 25.33 3.26 1.68
N MET A 167 25.31 2.48 2.77
CA MET A 167 25.28 1.01 2.69
C MET A 167 24.05 0.50 1.93
N VAL A 168 22.85 0.98 2.26
CA VAL A 168 21.63 0.58 1.55
C VAL A 168 21.64 1.08 0.10
N GLY A 169 22.24 2.24 -0.15
CA GLY A 169 22.46 2.81 -1.48
C GLY A 169 23.23 1.87 -2.40
N GLU A 170 24.31 1.25 -1.93
CA GLU A 170 25.05 0.25 -2.71
C GLU A 170 24.16 -0.93 -3.15
N TYR A 171 23.25 -1.38 -2.27
CA TYR A 171 22.31 -2.44 -2.60
C TYR A 171 21.18 -2.00 -3.54
N VAL A 172 20.76 -0.74 -3.47
CA VAL A 172 19.84 -0.14 -4.44
C VAL A 172 20.49 -0.09 -5.82
N GLU A 173 21.74 0.37 -5.91
CA GLU A 173 22.49 0.40 -7.17
C GLU A 173 22.72 -1.01 -7.73
N LYS A 174 23.04 -1.98 -6.87
CA LYS A 174 23.11 -3.40 -7.25
C LYS A 174 21.78 -3.93 -7.79
N ALA A 175 20.65 -3.55 -7.19
CA ALA A 175 19.33 -3.95 -7.70
C ALA A 175 19.02 -3.31 -9.06
N LYS A 176 19.43 -2.05 -9.29
CA LYS A 176 19.36 -1.41 -10.61
C LYS A 176 20.21 -2.18 -11.63
N ASP A 177 21.42 -2.57 -11.27
CA ASP A 177 22.32 -3.36 -12.13
C ASP A 177 21.72 -4.72 -12.49
N LEU A 178 21.14 -5.43 -11.52
CA LEU A 178 20.46 -6.71 -11.75
C LEU A 178 19.34 -6.57 -12.79
N ILE A 179 18.54 -5.50 -12.70
CA ILE A 179 17.48 -5.22 -13.66
C ILE A 179 18.06 -4.86 -15.03
N ALA A 180 19.01 -3.93 -15.08
CA ALA A 180 19.59 -3.45 -16.34
C ALA A 180 20.29 -4.58 -17.10
N ASN A 181 21.13 -5.37 -16.42
CA ASN A 181 21.85 -6.48 -17.03
C ASN A 181 20.90 -7.59 -17.50
N ASN A 182 19.87 -7.93 -16.71
CA ASN A 182 18.88 -8.92 -17.13
C ASN A 182 18.11 -8.46 -18.38
N LEU A 183 17.68 -7.19 -18.43
CA LEU A 183 16.96 -6.66 -19.59
C LEU A 183 17.87 -6.57 -20.81
N ALA A 184 19.11 -6.11 -20.65
CA ALA A 184 20.10 -6.05 -21.70
C ALA A 184 20.34 -7.43 -22.33
N ALA A 185 20.53 -8.46 -21.50
CA ALA A 185 20.70 -9.84 -21.95
C ALA A 185 19.48 -10.36 -22.74
N LYS A 186 18.24 -10.05 -22.29
CA LYS A 186 17.01 -10.49 -22.97
C LYS A 186 16.73 -9.76 -24.28
N LEU A 187 17.09 -8.48 -24.34
CA LEU A 187 16.91 -7.62 -25.50
C LEU A 187 18.06 -7.77 -26.52
N GLY A 188 19.21 -8.32 -26.10
CA GLY A 188 20.40 -8.43 -26.94
C GLY A 188 21.23 -7.14 -27.00
N ILE A 189 21.11 -6.28 -25.99
CA ILE A 189 21.87 -5.03 -25.88
C ILE A 189 23.27 -5.38 -25.37
N ALA A 190 24.29 -5.17 -26.20
CA ALA A 190 25.69 -5.42 -25.85
C ALA A 190 26.45 -4.13 -25.46
N GLU A 191 25.98 -2.97 -25.92
CA GLU A 191 26.67 -1.70 -25.73
C GLU A 191 26.49 -1.17 -24.31
N ALA A 192 27.61 -0.99 -23.59
CA ALA A 192 27.59 -0.54 -22.20
C ALA A 192 26.91 0.82 -22.00
N ALA A 193 27.01 1.73 -22.99
CA ALA A 193 26.35 3.03 -22.94
C ALA A 193 24.81 2.91 -22.97
N GLU A 194 24.27 1.99 -23.77
CA GLU A 194 22.83 1.74 -23.84
C GLU A 194 22.30 1.07 -22.56
N ILE A 195 23.09 0.16 -21.98
CA ILE A 195 22.76 -0.47 -20.69
C ILE A 195 22.72 0.60 -19.59
N GLN A 196 23.68 1.53 -19.57
CA GLN A 196 23.71 2.62 -18.61
C GLN A 196 22.55 3.61 -18.82
N GLU A 197 22.17 3.90 -20.07
CA GLU A 197 21.00 4.73 -20.36
C GLU A 197 19.70 4.07 -19.90
N LEU A 198 19.51 2.78 -20.21
CA LEU A 198 18.39 1.98 -19.71
C LEU A 198 18.33 2.03 -18.19
N ARG A 199 19.47 1.83 -17.53
CA ARG A 199 19.59 1.85 -16.08
C ARG A 199 19.17 3.20 -15.49
N ASN A 200 19.69 4.30 -16.03
CA ASN A 200 19.50 5.63 -15.44
C ASN A 200 18.13 6.24 -15.77
N LYS A 201 17.59 5.99 -16.97
CA LYS A 201 16.32 6.60 -17.41
C LYS A 201 15.11 5.72 -17.15
N PHE A 202 15.28 4.40 -17.17
CA PHE A 202 14.15 3.46 -17.17
C PHE A 202 13.89 2.79 -15.83
N ILE A 203 14.85 2.81 -14.92
CA ILE A 203 14.74 2.21 -13.59
C ILE A 203 14.68 3.32 -12.56
N LYS A 204 13.78 3.17 -11.59
CA LYS A 204 13.69 4.06 -10.44
C LYS A 204 13.77 3.28 -9.14
N ALA A 205 14.16 3.97 -8.07
CA ALA A 205 14.21 3.43 -6.73
C ALA A 205 13.53 4.37 -5.73
N GLY A 206 12.83 3.81 -4.75
CA GLY A 206 12.14 4.62 -3.74
C GLY A 206 11.26 3.82 -2.80
N VAL A 207 10.61 4.51 -1.88
CA VAL A 207 9.72 3.94 -0.87
C VAL A 207 8.33 4.53 -1.00
N HIS A 208 7.33 3.82 -0.49
CA HIS A 208 6.02 4.44 -0.26
C HIS A 208 6.05 5.24 1.03
N SER A 209 5.50 6.45 1.01
CA SER A 209 5.40 7.33 2.19
C SER A 209 4.54 6.73 3.30
N ILE A 210 3.57 5.88 2.96
CA ILE A 210 2.85 5.01 3.89
C ILE A 210 3.06 3.56 3.43
N PRO A 211 3.89 2.78 4.16
CA PRO A 211 4.17 1.40 3.76
C PRO A 211 2.94 0.51 3.96
N SER A 212 2.79 -0.47 3.06
CA SER A 212 1.70 -1.47 3.13
C SER A 212 2.05 -2.72 3.95
N LEU A 213 3.32 -2.86 4.31
CA LEU A 213 3.89 -3.96 5.07
C LEU A 213 4.80 -3.39 6.16
N ASN A 214 5.00 -4.13 7.24
CA ASN A 214 5.73 -3.64 8.42
C ASN A 214 7.24 -3.58 8.22
N ASN A 215 7.79 -4.50 7.41
CA ASN A 215 9.21 -4.50 7.09
C ASN A 215 9.50 -3.44 6.02
N LEU A 216 10.53 -2.63 6.23
CA LEU A 216 11.06 -1.67 5.28
C LEU A 216 11.41 -2.38 3.97
N HIS A 217 10.95 -1.83 2.86
CA HIS A 217 11.22 -2.32 1.53
C HIS A 217 11.38 -1.14 0.59
N ILE A 218 12.51 -1.11 -0.11
CA ILE A 218 12.79 -0.12 -1.14
C ILE A 218 12.44 -0.77 -2.48
N HIS A 219 11.48 -0.18 -3.18
CA HIS A 219 11.11 -0.59 -4.52
C HIS A 219 12.21 -0.19 -5.49
N VAL A 220 12.72 -1.14 -6.27
CA VAL A 220 13.61 -0.89 -7.41
C VAL A 220 12.96 -1.49 -8.64
N MET A 221 12.45 -0.65 -9.53
CA MET A 221 11.54 -1.10 -10.58
C MET A 221 11.65 -0.28 -11.86
N THR A 222 11.27 -0.90 -12.97
CA THR A 222 11.16 -0.22 -14.26
C THR A 222 9.92 0.67 -14.34
N GLN A 223 9.99 1.72 -15.17
CA GLN A 223 8.97 2.78 -15.28
C GLN A 223 7.90 2.54 -16.37
N ASP A 224 7.86 1.36 -16.98
CA ASP A 224 6.89 0.97 -18.02
C ASP A 224 5.46 0.80 -17.48
N PHE A 225 5.32 0.38 -16.22
CA PHE A 225 4.03 0.01 -15.62
C PHE A 225 3.23 -1.03 -16.45
N HIS A 226 3.91 -1.86 -17.24
CA HIS A 226 3.33 -2.89 -18.09
C HIS A 226 3.23 -4.21 -17.29
N SER A 227 2.13 -4.37 -16.54
CA SER A 227 1.88 -5.57 -15.75
C SER A 227 0.40 -5.91 -15.61
N PRO A 228 0.02 -7.22 -15.67
CA PRO A 228 -1.31 -7.69 -15.29
C PRO A 228 -1.67 -7.40 -13.81
N ARG A 229 -0.68 -7.22 -12.92
CA ARG A 229 -0.91 -6.92 -11.49
C ARG A 229 -1.13 -5.42 -11.22
N LEU A 230 -0.91 -4.55 -12.21
CA LEU A 230 -1.37 -3.17 -12.17
C LEU A 230 -2.87 -3.12 -12.51
N LYS A 231 -3.73 -3.05 -11.48
CA LYS A 231 -5.18 -3.26 -11.61
C LYS A 231 -6.03 -2.01 -11.41
N ASN A 232 -5.60 -1.11 -10.54
CA ASN A 232 -6.43 0.00 -10.09
C ASN A 232 -5.62 1.29 -9.98
N LYS A 233 -6.34 2.40 -9.83
CA LYS A 233 -5.78 3.75 -9.71
C LYS A 233 -4.78 3.87 -8.56
N LYS A 234 -5.08 3.24 -7.41
CA LYS A 234 -4.18 3.20 -6.26
C LYS A 234 -2.84 2.56 -6.59
N HIS A 235 -2.83 1.44 -7.32
CA HIS A 235 -1.59 0.76 -7.72
C HIS A 235 -0.73 1.59 -8.66
N TYR A 236 -1.32 2.48 -9.47
CA TYR A 236 -0.56 3.32 -10.39
C TYR A 236 -0.09 4.59 -9.67
N ASN A 237 -1.04 5.34 -9.10
CA ASN A 237 -0.75 6.59 -8.42
C ASN A 237 0.18 6.42 -7.21
N SER A 238 0.18 5.27 -6.52
CA SER A 238 1.13 5.05 -5.42
C SER A 238 2.59 5.10 -5.87
N PHE A 239 2.87 4.89 -7.17
CA PHE A 239 4.21 4.96 -7.75
C PHE A 239 4.44 6.20 -8.61
N THR A 240 3.41 6.98 -8.95
CA THR A 240 3.51 8.10 -9.90
C THR A 240 3.08 9.45 -9.32
N THR A 241 2.93 9.53 -8.00
CA THR A 241 2.64 10.76 -7.25
C THR A 241 3.59 10.86 -6.05
N GLU A 242 3.43 11.90 -5.23
CA GLU A 242 4.16 12.10 -3.96
C GLU A 242 4.02 10.95 -2.95
N PHE A 243 3.14 9.97 -3.22
CA PHE A 243 3.09 8.74 -2.44
C PHE A 243 4.36 7.90 -2.60
N PHE A 244 5.06 8.06 -3.73
CA PHE A 244 6.35 7.45 -4.00
C PHE A 244 7.46 8.47 -3.72
N VAL A 245 8.25 8.21 -2.69
CA VAL A 245 9.41 9.03 -2.35
C VAL A 245 10.65 8.40 -2.98
N ASN A 246 11.29 9.13 -3.89
CA ASN A 246 12.52 8.68 -4.53
C ASN A 246 13.62 8.45 -3.49
N PHE A 247 14.44 7.41 -3.70
CA PHE A 247 15.49 7.04 -2.76
C PHE A 247 16.51 8.17 -2.53
N GLU A 248 16.84 8.93 -3.57
CA GLU A 248 17.74 10.10 -3.49
C GLU A 248 17.20 11.18 -2.52
N SER A 249 15.89 11.37 -2.47
CA SER A 249 15.24 12.34 -1.57
C SER A 249 15.26 11.90 -0.09
N LEU A 250 15.61 10.63 0.18
CA LEU A 250 15.75 10.12 1.54
C LEU A 250 17.14 10.36 2.15
N ASN A 251 18.08 10.94 1.38
CA ASN A 251 19.43 11.21 1.86
C ASN A 251 19.39 12.12 3.12
N PRO A 252 20.03 11.72 4.23
CA PRO A 252 20.02 12.50 5.46
C PRO A 252 20.66 13.88 5.32
N LEU A 253 21.63 14.09 4.41
CA LEU A 253 22.25 15.39 4.18
C LEU A 253 21.25 16.44 3.71
N TYR A 254 20.29 16.05 2.86
CA TYR A 254 19.19 16.94 2.43
C TYR A 254 18.17 17.18 3.56
N ASN A 255 18.10 16.27 4.54
CA ASN A 255 17.12 16.30 5.63
C ASN A 255 17.69 16.85 6.96
N GLU A 256 19.01 17.05 7.07
CA GLU A 256 19.68 17.51 8.30
C GLU A 256 19.22 18.93 8.70
N ALA A 257 19.00 19.81 7.73
CA ALA A 257 18.46 21.16 7.95
C ALA A 257 17.04 21.13 8.56
N TYR A 258 16.20 20.17 8.17
CA TYR A 258 14.85 19.98 8.70
C TYR A 258 14.86 19.49 10.16
N ASN A 259 15.75 18.56 10.49
CA ASN A 259 15.90 18.05 11.86
C ASN A 259 16.43 19.14 12.83
N ARG A 260 17.30 20.04 12.36
CA ARG A 260 17.76 21.20 13.15
C ARG A 260 16.66 22.24 13.41
N LEU A 261 15.73 22.45 12.46
CA LEU A 261 14.63 23.40 12.60
C LEU A 261 13.50 22.88 13.52
N ASN A 262 13.14 21.59 13.41
CA ASN A 262 12.14 21.01 14.30
C ASN A 262 12.63 20.89 15.75
N ASN A 263 13.92 20.59 15.97
CA ASN A 263 14.50 20.58 17.32
C ASN A 263 14.55 21.97 17.99
N ARG A 264 14.49 23.07 17.21
CA ARG A 264 14.32 24.43 17.76
C ARG A 264 12.89 24.74 18.16
N TYR A 265 11.90 24.15 17.49
CA TYR A 265 10.48 24.36 17.81
C TYR A 265 10.02 23.56 19.05
N ASP A 266 10.67 22.43 19.34
CA ASP A 266 10.33 21.56 20.48
C ASP A 266 11.08 21.94 21.79
N ASN A 267 12.15 22.75 21.70
CA ASN A 267 12.99 23.15 22.84
C ASN A 267 13.08 24.68 23.03
N GLY A 268 11.97 25.40 23.05
CA GLY A 268 12.02 26.83 23.37
C GLY A 268 10.73 27.60 23.21
N PHE A 269 9.80 27.42 24.15
CA PHE A 269 9.08 28.60 24.63
C PHE A 269 10.07 29.40 25.47
N ASP A 270 10.81 30.30 24.83
CA ASP A 270 11.27 31.48 25.53
C ASP A 270 10.86 32.71 24.74
N SER A 271 10.26 33.63 25.49
CA SER A 271 9.49 34.75 25.01
C SER A 271 10.43 35.87 24.55
N GLY A 272 10.17 36.39 23.36
CA GLY A 272 10.49 37.78 23.04
C GLY A 272 11.75 38.02 22.21
N SER A 273 11.55 38.14 20.89
CA SER A 273 12.16 39.24 20.13
C SER A 273 11.47 39.38 18.77
N GLU A 274 10.78 40.50 18.59
CA GLU A 274 10.32 40.97 17.29
C GLU A 274 11.52 41.27 16.39
N ALA A 275 11.56 40.72 15.17
CA ALA A 275 12.39 41.24 14.10
C ALA A 275 11.85 40.84 12.71
N SER A 276 11.13 41.80 12.14
CA SER A 276 11.19 42.26 10.74
C SER A 276 11.26 41.23 9.61
N SER A 277 10.16 41.15 8.86
CA SER A 277 10.10 40.66 7.49
C SER A 277 11.05 41.43 6.56
N THR A 278 11.99 40.75 5.93
CA THR A 278 12.64 41.23 4.71
C THR A 278 12.78 40.07 3.75
N SER A 279 12.07 40.18 2.62
CA SER A 279 12.11 39.27 1.49
C SER A 279 13.40 39.52 0.69
N SER A 280 14.32 38.57 0.73
CA SER A 280 15.38 38.43 -0.27
C SER A 280 15.20 37.08 -0.96
N GLN A 281 14.96 37.15 -2.27
CA GLN A 281 15.00 36.01 -3.19
C GLN A 281 16.46 35.57 -3.32
N ASP A 282 16.81 34.44 -2.74
CA ASP A 282 18.06 33.71 -3.03
C ASP A 282 17.66 32.42 -3.78
N ASP A 283 18.04 32.35 -5.06
CA ASP A 283 17.74 31.28 -6.02
C ASP A 283 18.65 30.04 -5.87
N ASP A 284 19.30 29.86 -4.72
CA ASP A 284 20.30 28.81 -4.49
C ASP A 284 20.15 28.12 -3.11
N GLN A 285 18.90 27.95 -2.67
CA GLN A 285 18.57 27.18 -1.46
C GLN A 285 18.14 25.76 -1.85
N PRO A 286 18.66 24.70 -1.19
CA PRO A 286 18.23 23.33 -1.47
C PRO A 286 16.72 23.22 -1.23
N GLU A 287 15.98 22.92 -2.30
CA GLU A 287 14.53 22.80 -2.27
C GLU A 287 14.13 21.64 -1.33
N PHE A 288 13.59 22.00 -0.16
CA PHE A 288 13.28 21.08 0.93
C PHE A 288 12.17 20.09 0.56
N VAL A 289 12.36 18.79 0.79
CA VAL A 289 11.30 17.79 0.50
C VAL A 289 10.49 17.47 1.77
N LYS A 290 9.46 18.27 2.04
CA LYS A 290 8.49 17.93 3.11
C LYS A 290 7.59 16.79 2.64
N HIS A 291 7.82 15.59 3.16
CA HIS A 291 6.97 14.44 2.84
C HIS A 291 5.60 14.52 3.55
N THR A 292 4.52 14.36 2.79
CA THR A 292 3.18 14.21 3.36
C THR A 292 3.10 12.90 4.14
N ARG A 293 2.79 12.96 5.45
CA ARG A 293 2.63 11.78 6.32
C ARG A 293 1.17 11.44 6.66
N SER A 294 0.24 12.33 6.35
CA SER A 294 -1.18 12.12 6.67
C SER A 294 -1.79 11.08 5.73
N VAL A 295 -2.31 9.99 6.31
CA VAL A 295 -3.04 8.94 5.57
C VAL A 295 -4.21 9.53 4.80
N ALA A 296 -4.99 10.41 5.42
CA ALA A 296 -6.14 11.03 4.77
C ALA A 296 -5.74 11.88 3.56
N VAL A 297 -4.69 12.70 3.70
CA VAL A 297 -4.21 13.56 2.61
C VAL A 297 -3.64 12.72 1.46
N LEU A 298 -2.85 11.70 1.77
CA LEU A 298 -2.26 10.84 0.75
C LEU A 298 -3.29 9.96 0.04
N GLU A 299 -4.30 9.46 0.77
CA GLU A 299 -5.43 8.78 0.15
C GLU A 299 -6.24 9.71 -0.75
N ASP A 300 -6.42 10.97 -0.33
CA ASP A 300 -7.07 11.97 -1.16
C ASP A 300 -6.26 12.25 -2.42
N ILE A 301 -4.93 12.46 -2.31
CA ILE A 301 -4.03 12.63 -3.46
C ILE A 301 -4.17 11.45 -4.45
N ILE A 302 -4.17 10.20 -3.96
CA ILE A 302 -4.36 9.03 -4.84
C ILE A 302 -5.72 9.07 -5.53
N LYS A 303 -6.79 9.45 -4.82
CA LYS A 303 -8.17 9.47 -5.33
C LYS A 303 -8.40 10.64 -6.29
N SER A 304 -7.86 11.83 -6.00
CA SER A 304 -8.10 13.08 -6.72
C SER A 304 -7.17 13.24 -7.92
N THR A 305 -5.91 12.81 -7.82
CA THR A 305 -4.92 12.98 -8.90
C THR A 305 -5.35 12.21 -10.16
N PRO A 306 -5.53 12.87 -11.33
CA PRO A 306 -5.88 12.19 -12.56
C PRO A 306 -4.77 11.25 -13.02
N LEU A 307 -5.15 10.17 -13.68
CA LEU A 307 -4.22 9.23 -14.29
C LEU A 307 -3.45 9.92 -15.40
N LYS A 308 -2.15 10.10 -15.19
CA LYS A 308 -1.23 10.75 -16.13
C LYS A 308 -0.13 9.77 -16.51
N CYS A 309 0.16 9.64 -17.81
CA CYS A 309 1.25 8.80 -18.29
C CYS A 309 2.59 9.31 -17.75
N SER A 310 3.40 8.41 -17.16
CA SER A 310 4.74 8.73 -16.65
C SER A 310 5.75 9.05 -17.75
N ILE A 311 5.44 8.70 -19.01
CA ILE A 311 6.35 8.84 -20.15
C ILE A 311 6.06 10.14 -20.91
N CYS A 312 4.83 10.31 -21.40
CA CYS A 312 4.47 11.43 -22.29
C CYS A 312 3.58 12.49 -21.62
N SER A 313 3.29 12.33 -20.33
CA SER A 313 2.44 13.27 -19.57
C SER A 313 0.97 13.39 -20.02
N LYS A 314 0.50 12.56 -20.96
CA LYS A 314 -0.92 12.51 -21.38
C LYS A 314 -1.83 12.11 -20.23
N THR A 315 -2.98 12.76 -20.09
CA THR A 315 -3.99 12.49 -19.04
C THR A 315 -5.11 11.59 -19.54
N PHE A 316 -5.63 10.75 -18.64
CA PHE A 316 -6.69 9.76 -18.87
C PHE A 316 -7.84 9.91 -17.86
N ALA A 317 -7.88 11.05 -17.15
CA ALA A 317 -8.82 11.31 -16.06
C ALA A 317 -8.83 10.16 -15.04
N ASN A 318 -9.90 9.35 -14.99
CA ASN A 318 -10.03 8.22 -14.07
C ASN A 318 -10.06 6.86 -14.77
N SER A 319 -9.83 6.79 -16.09
CA SER A 319 -9.90 5.54 -16.84
C SER A 319 -8.60 4.74 -16.80
N MET A 320 -8.52 3.76 -15.89
CA MET A 320 -7.41 2.81 -15.83
C MET A 320 -7.29 1.97 -17.11
N VAL A 321 -8.41 1.66 -17.78
CA VAL A 321 -8.41 0.86 -19.02
C VAL A 321 -7.66 1.62 -20.11
N ARG A 322 -8.04 2.87 -20.36
CA ARG A 322 -7.38 3.72 -21.38
C ARG A 322 -5.92 4.00 -21.04
N LEU A 323 -5.61 4.21 -19.76
CA LEU A 323 -4.21 4.35 -19.33
C LEU A 323 -3.42 3.08 -19.64
N LYS A 324 -3.95 1.90 -19.34
CA LYS A 324 -3.24 0.63 -19.59
C LYS A 324 -3.04 0.33 -21.06
N GLU A 325 -4.03 0.63 -21.90
CA GLU A 325 -3.91 0.55 -23.37
C GLU A 325 -2.75 1.44 -23.84
N HIS A 326 -2.74 2.70 -23.40
CA HIS A 326 -1.67 3.63 -23.75
C HIS A 326 -0.29 3.22 -23.22
N LEU A 327 -0.19 2.76 -21.96
CA LEU A 327 1.08 2.26 -21.41
C LEU A 327 1.58 1.03 -22.19
N SER A 328 0.68 0.20 -22.72
CA SER A 328 1.06 -0.92 -23.58
C SER A 328 1.59 -0.47 -24.94
N GLU A 329 1.06 0.62 -25.51
CA GLU A 329 1.59 1.22 -26.75
C GLU A 329 2.97 1.85 -26.51
N GLU A 330 3.12 2.65 -25.45
CA GLU A 330 4.40 3.27 -25.06
C GLU A 330 5.46 2.20 -24.76
N PHE A 331 5.06 1.10 -24.11
CA PHE A 331 5.95 -0.04 -23.87
C PHE A 331 6.45 -0.63 -25.18
N LYS A 332 5.55 -0.91 -26.15
CA LYS A 332 5.95 -1.45 -27.45
C LYS A 332 6.90 -0.49 -28.17
N ILE A 333 6.53 0.78 -28.30
CA ILE A 333 7.35 1.78 -29.00
C ILE A 333 8.77 1.85 -28.40
N LYS A 334 8.88 1.92 -27.07
CA LYS A 334 10.19 2.02 -26.41
C LYS A 334 11.00 0.73 -26.45
N PHE A 335 10.37 -0.42 -26.22
CA PHE A 335 11.10 -1.68 -26.17
C PHE A 335 11.37 -2.29 -27.55
N GLU A 336 10.54 -2.03 -28.56
CA GLU A 336 10.85 -2.35 -29.96
C GLU A 336 12.09 -1.60 -30.44
N ALA A 337 12.30 -0.36 -29.98
CA ALA A 337 13.51 0.40 -30.26
C ALA A 337 14.77 -0.21 -29.59
N LEU A 338 14.60 -0.96 -28.50
CA LEU A 338 15.69 -1.58 -27.72
C LEU A 338 15.92 -3.07 -28.06
N GLY A 339 14.99 -3.72 -28.77
CA GLY A 339 15.08 -5.13 -29.12
C GLY A 339 13.70 -5.77 -29.34
N ASN A 340 13.59 -7.09 -29.20
CA ASN A 340 12.31 -7.79 -29.33
C ASN A 340 11.55 -7.83 -27.99
N PRO A 341 10.46 -7.06 -27.80
CA PRO A 341 9.71 -7.02 -26.54
C PRO A 341 9.03 -8.35 -26.20
N GLU A 342 8.75 -9.24 -27.16
CA GLU A 342 8.11 -10.54 -26.91
C GLU A 342 8.99 -11.49 -26.09
N LYS A 343 10.31 -11.24 -26.03
CA LYS A 343 11.24 -12.00 -25.19
C LYS A 343 11.19 -11.60 -23.71
N ILE A 344 10.47 -10.52 -23.37
CA ILE A 344 10.38 -10.01 -22.01
C ILE A 344 9.19 -10.66 -21.29
N THR A 345 9.50 -11.52 -20.32
CA THR A 345 8.53 -12.02 -19.35
C THR A 345 8.70 -11.27 -18.03
N ILE A 346 7.59 -10.97 -17.34
CA ILE A 346 7.58 -10.20 -16.09
C ILE A 346 8.34 -10.94 -14.98
N ASN A 347 9.23 -10.23 -14.28
CA ASN A 347 10.08 -10.74 -13.18
C ASN A 347 10.88 -12.01 -13.51
N ASP A 348 11.20 -12.21 -14.79
CA ASP A 348 12.06 -13.30 -15.25
C ASP A 348 13.54 -12.86 -15.19
N PHE A 349 14.22 -13.21 -14.09
CA PHE A 349 15.59 -12.79 -13.76
C PHE A 349 16.64 -13.85 -14.10
#